data_AF-M4DUV9-F1
#
_entry.id   AF-M4DUV9-F1
#
_cell.length_a   1.000
_cell.length_b   1.000
_cell.length_c   1.000
_cell.angle_alpha   90.00
_cell.angle_beta   90.00
_cell.angle_gamma   90.00
#
_symmetry.space_group_name_H-M   'P 1'
#
loop_
_entity.id
_entity.type
_entity.pdbx_description
1 polymer ?
#
loop_
_entity_poly.entity_id
_entity_poly.type
_entity_poly.pdbx_seq_one_letter_code
_entity_poly.pdbx_strand_id
1 'polypeptide(L)'
;MTKFLGLLLLLIAIIHIIQAQGQQGFTSLDCGLPANETSPYEESYTKLMFTSDETFIRSGRNGRIRENPEGFAKPYETLRYFPDGIRNC
;
A
#
# COMPACT_ATOMS: atom_id res chain seq x y z
N MET A 1 -32.46 -29.45 9.40
CA MET A 1 -32.32 -28.00 9.68
C MET A 1 -30.98 -27.66 10.34
N THR A 2 -30.59 -28.27 11.45
CA THR A 2 -29.34 -27.94 12.19
C THR A 2 -28.04 -28.15 11.40
N LYS A 3 -27.95 -29.22 10.58
CA LYS A 3 -26.78 -29.46 9.71
C LYS A 3 -26.55 -28.37 8.67
N PHE A 4 -27.64 -27.85 8.08
CA PHE A 4 -27.59 -26.75 7.11
C PHE A 4 -27.20 -25.43 7.77
N LEU A 5 -27.69 -25.18 9.00
CA LEU A 5 -27.31 -24.01 9.79
C LEU A 5 -25.82 -24.04 10.16
N GLY A 6 -25.30 -25.20 10.58
CA GLY A 6 -23.87 -25.35 10.90
C GLY A 6 -22.96 -25.12 9.69
N LEU A 7 -23.35 -25.62 8.51
CA LEU A 7 -22.61 -25.38 7.26
C LEU A 7 -22.61 -23.90 6.86
N LEU A 8 -23.76 -23.22 7.00
CA LEU A 8 -23.89 -21.79 6.71
C LEU A 8 -22.97 -20.95 7.61
N LEU A 9 -22.95 -21.24 8.92
CA LEU A 9 -22.08 -20.53 9.87
C LEU A 9 -20.60 -20.73 9.56
N LEU A 10 -20.20 -21.93 9.15
CA LEU A 10 -18.82 -22.21 8.75
C LEU A 10 -18.40 -21.40 7.51
N LEU A 11 -19.26 -21.33 6.48
CA LEU A 11 -18.99 -20.54 5.28
C LEU A 11 -18.85 -19.05 5.59
N ILE A 12 -19.74 -18.52 6.43
CA ILE A 12 -19.68 -17.12 6.88
C ILE A 12 -18.36 -16.86 7.62
N ALA A 13 -17.95 -17.76 8.53
CA ALA A 13 -16.70 -17.63 9.26
C ALA A 13 -15.48 -17.61 8.32
N ILE A 14 -15.44 -18.49 7.32
CA ILE A 14 -14.37 -18.54 6.31
C ILE A 14 -14.29 -17.23 5.52
N ILE A 15 -15.43 -16.69 5.08
CA ILE A 15 -15.50 -15.41 4.35
C ILE A 15 -14.94 -14.26 5.20
N HIS A 16 -15.32 -14.18 6.48
CA HIS A 16 -14.83 -13.13 7.38
C HIS A 16 -13.33 -13.23 7.62
N ILE A 17 -12.78 -14.45 7.75
CA ILE A 17 -11.34 -14.67 7.88
C ILE A 17 -10.61 -14.18 6.62
N ILE A 18 -11.13 -14.49 5.42
CA ILE A 18 -10.54 -14.05 4.15
C ILE A 18 -10.54 -12.53 4.03
N GLN A 19 -11.64 -11.85 4.40
CA GLN A 19 -11.71 -10.39 4.39
C GLN A 19 -10.71 -9.76 5.39
N ALA A 20 -10.50 -10.39 6.54
CA ALA A 20 -9.52 -9.94 7.53
C ALA A 20 -8.06 -10.14 7.11
N GLN A 21 -7.77 -10.96 6.10
CA GLN A 21 -6.41 -11.19 5.60
C GLN A 21 -5.93 -10.10 4.64
N GLY A 22 -6.82 -9.23 4.17
CA GLY A 22 -6.46 -8.07 3.36
C GLY A 22 -5.88 -6.93 4.19
N GLN A 23 -5.33 -5.92 3.53
CA GLN A 23 -4.81 -4.69 4.17
C GLN A 23 -5.95 -3.74 4.60
N GLN A 24 -7.07 -4.28 5.07
CA GLN A 24 -8.29 -3.53 5.33
C GLN A 24 -8.09 -2.56 6.51
N GLY A 25 -8.31 -1.27 6.26
CA GLY A 25 -8.09 -0.21 7.26
C GLY A 25 -6.65 0.32 7.32
N PHE A 26 -5.72 -0.23 6.54
CA PHE A 26 -4.37 0.28 6.40
C PHE A 26 -4.12 0.71 4.94
N THR A 27 -3.38 1.80 4.74
CA THR A 27 -2.94 2.22 3.41
C THR A 27 -1.42 2.34 3.42
N SER A 28 -0.76 1.67 2.47
CA SER A 28 0.66 1.87 2.22
C SER A 28 0.80 2.79 1.02
N LEU A 29 1.39 3.96 1.25
CA LEU A 29 1.66 4.92 0.19
C LEU A 29 3.14 4.86 -0.18
N ASP A 30 3.41 4.76 -1.47
CA ASP A 30 4.75 4.94 -2.03
C ASP A 30 4.94 6.42 -2.32
N CYS A 31 5.67 7.07 -1.41
CA CYS A 31 5.89 8.51 -1.44
C CYS A 31 6.85 8.87 -2.57
N GLY A 32 6.31 9.47 -3.62
CA GLY A 32 7.09 9.92 -4.74
C GLY A 32 7.40 8.87 -5.79
N LEU A 33 6.54 7.85 -5.89
CA LEU A 33 6.53 6.94 -7.02
C LEU A 33 6.45 7.76 -8.34
N PRO A 34 7.34 7.51 -9.31
CA PRO A 34 7.29 8.18 -10.62
C PRO A 34 5.97 7.94 -11.36
N ALA A 35 5.43 8.97 -12.03
CA ALA A 35 4.13 8.87 -12.73
C ALA A 35 4.10 7.86 -13.90
N ASN A 36 5.26 7.39 -14.36
CA ASN A 36 5.37 6.34 -15.38
C ASN A 36 5.38 4.92 -14.78
N GLU A 37 5.37 4.78 -13.46
CA GLU A 37 5.28 3.50 -12.77
C GLU A 37 3.82 3.11 -12.52
N THR A 38 3.56 1.80 -12.44
CA THR A 38 2.21 1.29 -12.19
C THR A 38 1.85 1.39 -10.72
N SER A 39 0.63 1.86 -10.43
CA SER A 39 0.04 1.88 -9.09
C SER A 39 -1.46 1.50 -9.17
N PRO A 40 -2.00 0.72 -8.22
CA PRO A 40 -1.30 0.10 -7.09
C PRO A 40 -0.43 -1.09 -7.52
N TYR A 41 0.51 -1.51 -6.68
CA TYR A 41 1.38 -2.66 -6.92
C TYR A 41 1.64 -3.46 -5.64
N GLU A 42 1.94 -4.75 -5.78
CA GLU A 42 2.40 -5.60 -4.67
C GLU A 42 3.92 -5.48 -4.54
N GLU A 43 4.40 -5.09 -3.36
CA GLU A 43 5.84 -5.03 -3.09
C GLU A 43 6.38 -6.45 -2.89
N SER A 44 7.49 -6.76 -3.56
CA SER A 44 7.93 -8.15 -3.74
C SER A 44 8.44 -8.81 -2.46
N TYR A 45 9.05 -8.04 -1.55
CA TYR A 45 9.65 -8.52 -0.31
C TYR A 45 8.63 -8.70 0.82
N THR A 46 7.81 -7.69 1.08
CA THR A 46 6.84 -7.59 2.18
C THR A 46 5.45 -8.12 1.81
N LYS A 47 5.14 -8.24 0.51
CA LYS A 47 3.81 -8.62 -0.01
C LYS A 47 2.69 -7.63 0.32
N LEU A 48 3.06 -6.41 0.71
CA LEU A 48 2.12 -5.33 0.97
C LEU A 48 1.69 -4.65 -0.33
N MET A 49 0.45 -4.18 -0.37
CA MET A 49 -0.07 -3.40 -1.49
C MET A 49 0.26 -1.93 -1.30
N PHE A 50 1.08 -1.37 -2.19
CA PHE A 50 1.43 0.05 -2.21
C PHE A 50 0.66 0.81 -3.29
N THR A 51 0.26 2.03 -2.97
CA THR A 51 -0.39 2.96 -3.90
C THR A 51 0.42 4.25 -4.02
N SER A 52 0.36 4.88 -5.19
CA SER A 52 0.57 6.30 -5.44
C SER A 52 0.28 7.23 -4.26
N ASP A 53 1.24 8.00 -3.74
CA ASP A 53 0.93 9.17 -2.91
C ASP A 53 0.31 10.34 -3.71
N GLU A 54 0.40 10.31 -5.04
CA GLU A 54 0.03 11.40 -5.95
C GLU A 54 -1.39 11.96 -5.72
N THR A 55 -2.35 11.10 -5.40
CA THR A 55 -3.74 11.50 -5.15
C THR A 55 -4.01 11.96 -3.71
N PHE A 56 -3.04 11.78 -2.81
CA PHE A 56 -3.12 12.13 -1.39
C PHE A 56 -2.40 13.44 -1.06
N ILE A 57 -1.57 13.94 -1.97
CA ILE A 57 -0.76 15.15 -1.83
C ILE A 57 -1.21 16.24 -2.81
N ARG A 58 -0.95 17.51 -2.47
CA ARG A 58 -1.23 18.66 -3.34
C ARG A 58 0.02 19.32 -3.92
N SER A 59 1.20 18.99 -3.40
CA SER A 59 2.45 19.66 -3.77
C SER A 59 3.68 18.79 -3.50
N GLY A 60 4.87 19.36 -3.66
CA GLY A 60 6.15 18.69 -3.46
C GLY A 60 6.82 18.27 -4.77
N ARG A 61 7.98 17.62 -4.65
CA ARG A 61 8.77 17.09 -5.78
C ARG A 61 9.27 15.68 -5.48
N ASN A 62 9.53 14.91 -6.54
CA ASN A 62 10.08 13.55 -6.45
C ASN A 62 11.59 13.63 -6.31
N GLY A 63 12.14 12.87 -5.36
CA GLY A 63 13.56 12.59 -5.23
C GLY A 63 13.81 11.10 -5.42
N ARG A 64 14.94 10.75 -6.01
CA ARG A 64 15.43 9.37 -6.05
C ARG A 64 16.63 9.25 -5.11
N ILE A 65 16.62 8.22 -4.27
CA ILE A 65 17.73 7.94 -3.37
C ILE A 65 18.89 7.39 -4.19
N ARG A 66 20.09 7.96 -4.01
CA ARG A 66 21.29 7.57 -4.78
C ARG A 66 21.83 6.20 -4.38
N GLU A 67 21.83 5.95 -3.08
CA GLU A 67 22.29 4.70 -2.49
C GLU A 67 21.11 4.08 -1.79
N ASN A 68 20.40 3.19 -2.50
CA ASN A 68 19.49 2.26 -1.85
C ASN A 68 20.29 0.98 -1.61
N PRO A 69 20.60 0.61 -0.36
CA PRO A 69 21.36 -0.62 -0.11
C PRO A 69 20.63 -1.82 -0.72
N GLU A 70 21.38 -2.82 -1.18
CA GLU A 70 20.77 -4.06 -1.67
C GLU A 70 19.86 -4.67 -0.58
N GLY A 71 18.62 -4.98 -0.94
CA GLY A 71 17.64 -5.59 -0.03
C GLY A 71 16.56 -4.65 0.54
N PHE A 72 16.58 -3.36 0.20
CA PHE A 72 15.47 -2.47 0.55
C PHE A 72 14.30 -2.61 -0.43
N ALA A 73 13.08 -2.58 0.12
CA ALA A 73 11.84 -2.64 -0.64
C ALA A 73 11.70 -1.46 -1.61
N LYS A 74 11.00 -1.69 -2.74
CA LYS A 74 10.74 -0.69 -3.80
C LYS A 74 10.29 0.71 -3.29
N PRO A 75 9.41 0.83 -2.28
CA PRO A 75 8.97 2.14 -1.75
C PRO A 75 10.09 3.01 -1.16
N TYR A 76 11.29 2.47 -0.95
CA TYR A 76 12.46 3.20 -0.44
C TYR A 76 13.40 3.69 -1.55
N GLU A 77 13.10 3.44 -2.83
CA GLU A 77 13.91 3.96 -3.94
C GLU A 77 13.67 5.44 -4.20
N THR A 78 12.47 5.92 -3.86
CA THR A 78 12.02 7.29 -4.09
C THR A 78 11.47 7.91 -2.82
N LEU A 79 11.42 9.25 -2.83
CA LEU A 79 10.81 10.03 -1.77
C LEU A 79 10.07 11.23 -2.34
N ARG A 80 9.07 11.69 -1.59
CA ARG A 80 8.44 13.00 -1.77
C ARG A 80 9.09 14.01 -0.83
N TYR A 81 9.57 15.13 -1.38
CA TYR A 81 10.06 16.26 -0.56
C TYR A 81 9.30 17.55 -0.88
N PHE A 82 9.21 18.44 0.11
CA PHE A 82 8.44 19.68 0.05
C PHE A 82 9.37 20.88 0.25
N PRO A 83 10.02 21.38 -0.82
CA PRO A 83 11.04 22.43 -0.68
C PRO A 83 10.44 23.77 -0.26
N ASP A 84 9.16 24.01 -0.61
CA ASP A 84 8.50 25.28 -0.36
C ASP A 84 7.79 25.33 1.00
N GLY A 85 7.64 24.18 1.69
CA GLY A 85 7.14 24.07 3.07
C GLY A 85 5.73 24.60 3.36
N ILE A 86 4.98 25.05 2.34
CA ILE A 86 3.66 25.69 2.52
C ILE A 86 2.63 24.69 3.05
N ARG A 87 2.66 23.45 2.58
CA ARG A 87 1.86 22.31 3.06
C ARG A 87 2.55 21.00 2.72
N ASN A 88 2.76 20.17 3.75
CA ASN A 88 3.36 18.86 3.65
C ASN A 88 2.22 17.87 3.95
N CYS A 89 1.46 17.52 2.91
CA CYS A 89 0.18 16.77 2.93
C CYS A 89 -1.06 17.63 3.26
#